data_AF-A0A9J7EHQ7-F1
#
_entry.id   AF-A0A9J7EHQ7-F1
#
_cell.length_a   1.000
_cell.length_b   1.000
_cell.length_c   1.000
_cell.angle_alpha   90.00
_cell.angle_beta   90.00
_cell.angle_gamma   90.00
#
_symmetry.space_group_name_H-M   'P 1'
#
loop_
_entity.id
_entity.type
_entity.pdbx_description
1 polymer ?
#
loop_
_entity_poly.entity_id
_entity_poly.type
_entity_poly.pdbx_seq_one_letter_code
_entity_poly.pdbx_strand_id
1 'polypeptide(L)'
;MRSVSVVLILVVVAMASSAPTDSPPQKHYDVEKADEIFEQYIKDYRKEYKNENDKQVHFKAFVESLKEINKLNEESKTAIFGINQFTDYTEKERKGMFGFGLSKQ
;
A
#
# COMPACT_ATOMS: atom_id res chain seq x y z
N MET A 1 -19.94 -33.64 44.76
CA MET A 1 -18.65 -33.01 44.39
C MET A 1 -18.55 -33.07 42.87
N ARG A 2 -18.50 -31.92 42.20
CA ARG A 2 -18.55 -31.82 40.73
C ARG A 2 -17.15 -32.04 40.16
N SER A 3 -16.95 -33.10 39.40
CA SER A 3 -15.71 -33.40 38.69
C SER A 3 -15.61 -32.52 37.45
N VAL A 4 -14.68 -31.56 37.43
CA VAL A 4 -14.37 -30.77 36.23
C VAL A 4 -13.23 -31.48 35.51
N SER A 5 -13.51 -32.06 34.34
CA SER A 5 -12.52 -32.72 33.49
C SER A 5 -11.87 -31.66 32.60
N VAL A 6 -10.60 -31.33 32.86
CA VAL A 6 -9.82 -30.35 32.08
C VAL A 6 -9.13 -31.11 30.94
N VAL A 7 -9.63 -30.96 29.72
CA VAL A 7 -8.96 -31.46 28.51
C VAL A 7 -7.93 -30.43 28.07
N LEU A 8 -6.66 -30.81 28.18
CA LEU A 8 -5.50 -30.00 27.84
C LEU A 8 -5.19 -30.18 26.34
N ILE A 9 -5.61 -29.23 25.50
CA ILE A 9 -5.27 -29.21 24.07
C ILE A 9 -3.93 -28.50 23.91
N LEU A 10 -2.87 -29.25 23.63
CA LEU A 10 -1.57 -28.71 23.24
C LEU A 10 -1.59 -28.37 21.75
N VAL A 11 -1.75 -27.09 21.42
CA VAL A 11 -1.52 -26.59 20.05
C VAL A 11 -0.03 -26.28 19.91
N VAL A 12 0.68 -27.10 19.15
CA VAL A 12 2.08 -26.85 18.80
C VAL A 12 2.10 -25.81 17.67
N VAL A 13 2.35 -24.55 18.00
CA VAL A 13 2.63 -23.52 17.00
C VAL A 13 4.08 -23.69 16.55
N ALA A 14 4.28 -24.17 15.33
CA ALA A 14 5.58 -24.17 14.69
C ALA A 14 6.02 -22.72 14.48
N MET A 15 6.98 -22.26 15.27
CA MET A 15 7.64 -20.97 15.05
C MET A 15 8.56 -21.12 13.84
N ALA A 16 8.10 -20.68 12.68
CA ALA A 16 8.98 -20.46 11.54
C ALA A 16 9.96 -19.34 11.91
N SER A 17 11.21 -19.71 12.21
CA SER A 17 12.28 -18.76 12.51
C SER A 17 12.67 -18.01 11.23
N SER A 18 12.04 -16.87 10.94
CA SER A 18 12.60 -15.91 9.99
C SER A 18 13.77 -15.22 10.66
N ALA A 19 14.99 -15.45 10.15
CA ALA A 19 16.17 -14.73 10.60
C ALA A 19 15.94 -13.20 10.53
N PRO A 20 16.43 -12.42 11.51
CA PRO A 20 16.34 -10.97 11.44
C PRO A 20 17.22 -10.50 10.27
N THR A 21 16.59 -10.06 9.20
CA THR A 21 17.27 -9.27 8.19
C THR A 21 17.25 -7.86 8.76
N ASP A 22 18.41 -7.31 9.15
CA ASP A 22 18.54 -5.96 9.77
C ASP A 22 18.15 -4.79 8.84
N SER A 23 17.62 -5.09 7.65
CA SER A 23 16.97 -4.12 6.78
C SER A 23 15.46 -4.16 7.03
N PRO A 24 14.80 -3.01 7.26
CA PRO A 24 13.36 -2.96 7.32
C PRO A 24 12.78 -3.67 6.09
N PRO A 25 11.73 -4.49 6.22
CA PRO A 25 11.17 -5.22 5.09
C PRO A 25 10.80 -4.21 3.99
N GLN A 26 11.57 -4.19 2.91
CA GLN A 26 11.30 -3.32 1.77
C GLN A 26 10.00 -3.81 1.15
N LYS A 27 8.96 -2.98 1.25
CA LYS A 27 7.65 -3.30 0.69
C LYS A 27 7.72 -3.15 -0.83
N HIS A 28 7.81 -4.26 -1.54
CA HIS A 28 7.76 -4.29 -3.00
C HIS A 28 6.37 -4.75 -3.47
N TYR A 29 5.76 -3.98 -4.37
CA TYR A 29 4.46 -4.26 -4.96
C TYR A 29 4.63 -4.98 -6.30
N ASP A 30 3.87 -6.05 -6.51
CA ASP A 30 3.82 -6.73 -7.80
C ASP A 30 2.94 -5.94 -8.78
N VAL A 31 3.56 -5.28 -9.76
CA VAL A 31 2.86 -4.41 -10.72
C VAL A 31 1.94 -5.22 -11.65
N GLU A 32 2.23 -6.50 -11.87
CA GLU A 32 1.35 -7.39 -12.66
C GLU A 32 0.02 -7.65 -11.94
N LYS A 33 -0.04 -7.42 -10.62
CA LYS A 33 -1.25 -7.50 -9.81
C LYS A 33 -1.88 -6.15 -9.53
N ALA A 34 -1.53 -5.12 -10.30
CA ALA A 34 -2.02 -3.77 -10.07
C ALA A 34 -3.55 -3.67 -10.06
N ASP A 35 -4.26 -4.46 -10.87
CA ASP A 35 -5.73 -4.51 -10.89
C ASP A 35 -6.29 -4.91 -9.51
N GLU A 36 -5.81 -6.02 -8.95
CA GLU A 36 -6.25 -6.51 -7.63
C GLU A 36 -5.90 -5.53 -6.51
N ILE A 37 -4.69 -4.97 -6.57
CA ILE A 37 -4.19 -4.00 -5.58
C ILE A 37 -5.01 -2.70 -5.67
N PHE A 38 -5.40 -2.27 -6.86
CA PHE A 38 -6.21 -1.07 -7.07
C PHE A 38 -7.64 -1.26 -6.57
N GLU A 39 -8.26 -2.42 -6.80
CA GLU A 39 -9.59 -2.72 -6.26
C GLU A 39 -9.59 -2.75 -4.72
N GLN A 40 -8.51 -3.23 -4.10
CA GLN A 40 -8.35 -3.13 -2.65
C GLN A 40 -8.14 -1.69 -2.19
N TYR A 41 -7.30 -0.93 -2.90
CA TYR A 41 -7.06 0.50 -2.64
C TYR A 41 -8.36 1.33 -2.68
N ILE A 42 -9.22 1.10 -3.67
CA ILE A 42 -10.52 1.77 -3.78
C ILE A 42 -11.35 1.54 -2.52
N LYS A 43 -11.36 0.32 -1.98
CA LYS A 43 -12.11 -0.01 -0.76
C LYS A 43 -11.48 0.61 0.48
N ASP A 44 -10.15 0.46 0.63
CA ASP A 44 -9.40 0.92 1.79
C ASP A 44 -9.49 2.44 1.97
N TYR A 45 -9.44 3.19 0.86
CA TYR A 45 -9.48 4.65 0.86
C TYR A 45 -10.83 5.23 0.42
N ARG A 46 -11.85 4.38 0.26
CA ARG A 46 -13.22 4.75 -0.14
C ARG A 46 -13.24 5.68 -1.36
N LYS A 47 -12.51 5.30 -2.40
CA LYS A 47 -12.41 6.08 -3.63
C LYS A 47 -13.68 5.97 -4.43
N GLU A 48 -14.11 7.11 -4.97
CA GLU A 48 -15.25 7.22 -5.86
C GLU A 48 -14.80 7.98 -7.11
N TYR A 49 -15.16 7.44 -8.27
CA TYR A 49 -14.82 8.02 -9.57
C TYR A 49 -16.10 8.40 -10.30
N LYS A 50 -16.02 9.45 -11.11
CA LYS A 50 -17.20 10.01 -11.80
C LYS A 50 -17.81 9.05 -12.80
N ASN A 51 -16.96 8.26 -13.45
CA ASN A 51 -17.33 7.27 -14.46
C ASN A 51 -16.13 6.34 -14.72
N GLU A 52 -16.33 5.36 -15.60
CA GLU A 52 -15.29 4.36 -15.91
C GLU A 52 -14.04 4.97 -16.55
N ASN A 53 -14.18 6.01 -17.37
CA ASN A 53 -13.03 6.69 -17.96
C ASN A 53 -12.20 7.41 -16.89
N ASP A 54 -12.85 8.05 -15.92
CA ASP A 54 -12.20 8.67 -14.76
C ASP A 54 -11.44 7.61 -13.94
N LYS A 55 -12.10 6.49 -13.62
CA LYS A 55 -11.48 5.34 -12.95
C LYS A 55 -10.26 4.82 -13.71
N GLN A 56 -10.34 4.69 -15.04
CA GLN A 56 -9.22 4.22 -15.85
C GLN A 56 -8.03 5.19 -15.85
N VAL A 57 -8.29 6.51 -15.84
CA VAL A 57 -7.23 7.52 -15.72
C VAL A 57 -6.52 7.41 -14.37
N HIS A 58 -7.28 7.27 -13.28
CA HIS A 58 -6.74 7.08 -11.94
C HIS A 58 -6.00 5.75 -11.78
N PHE A 59 -6.48 4.67 -12.40
CA PHE A 59 -5.78 3.38 -12.40
C PHE A 59 -4.39 3.49 -13.05
N LYS A 60 -4.28 4.18 -14.19
CA LYS A 60 -2.98 4.41 -14.83
C LYS A 60 -2.03 5.21 -13.92
N ALA A 61 -2.54 6.26 -13.26
CA ALA A 61 -1.76 7.03 -12.30
C ALA A 61 -1.31 6.17 -11.10
N PHE A 62 -2.20 5.29 -10.62
CA PHE A 62 -1.90 4.36 -9.53
C PHE A 62 -0.77 3.38 -9.89
N VAL A 63 -0.80 2.79 -11.10
CA VAL A 63 0.26 1.89 -11.59
C VAL A 63 1.62 2.60 -11.62
N GLU A 64 1.67 3.83 -12.12
CA GLU A 64 2.91 4.61 -12.12
C GLU A 64 3.40 4.92 -10.71
N SER A 65 2.49 5.20 -9.77
CA SER A 65 2.84 5.37 -8.36
C SER A 65 3.38 4.08 -7.71
N LEU A 66 2.86 2.89 -8.06
CA LEU A 66 3.42 1.62 -7.57
C LEU A 66 4.87 1.42 -8.02
N LYS A 67 5.16 1.70 -9.30
CA LYS A 67 6.52 1.63 -9.85
C LYS A 67 7.46 2.58 -9.11
N GLU A 68 7.02 3.82 -8.88
CA GLU A 68 7.81 4.82 -8.16
C GLU A 68 8.02 4.42 -6.69
N ILE A 69 6.99 3.90 -6.00
CA ILE A 69 7.13 3.40 -4.64
C ILE A 69 8.16 2.27 -4.57
N ASN A 70 8.12 1.31 -5.50
CA ASN A 70 9.09 0.21 -5.55
C ASN A 70 10.51 0.74 -5.74
N LYS A 71 10.71 1.60 -6.74
CA LYS A 71 12.00 2.24 -7.00
C LYS A 71 12.52 2.99 -5.78
N LEU A 72 11.69 3.83 -5.14
CA LEU A 72 12.08 4.58 -3.96
C LEU A 72 12.41 3.67 -2.77
N ASN A 73 11.69 2.55 -2.61
CA ASN A 73 11.99 1.56 -1.58
C ASN A 73 13.31 0.81 -1.83
N GLU A 74 13.66 0.57 -3.09
CA GLU A 74 14.96 -0.02 -3.46
C GLU A 74 16.12 0.96 -3.23
N GLU A 75 15.92 2.25 -3.54
CA GLU A 75 16.95 3.29 -3.44
C GLU A 75 17.12 3.84 -2.01
N SER A 76 16.07 3.85 -1.20
CA SER A 76 16.05 4.48 0.13
C SER A 76 16.58 3.56 1.22
N LYS A 77 17.47 4.11 2.06
CA LYS A 77 17.98 3.43 3.28
C LYS A 77 17.29 3.89 4.56
N THR A 78 16.51 4.96 4.51
CA THR A 78 16.03 5.70 5.69
C THR A 78 14.51 5.81 5.77
N ALA A 79 13.80 5.57 4.66
CA ALA A 79 12.35 5.64 4.58
C ALA A 79 11.79 4.44 3.80
N ILE A 80 10.58 4.04 4.17
CA ILE A 80 9.76 3.07 3.43
C ILE A 80 8.52 3.81 2.92
N PHE A 81 8.30 3.74 1.62
CA PHE A 81 7.17 4.29 0.90
C PHE A 81 6.09 3.23 0.74
N GLY A 82 4.84 3.67 0.68
CA GLY A 82 3.69 2.78 0.55
C GLY A 82 2.47 3.47 -0.01
N ILE A 83 1.50 2.65 -0.43
CA ILE A 83 0.18 3.10 -0.87
C ILE A 83 -0.49 3.92 0.24
N ASN A 84 -0.97 5.10 -0.11
CA ASN A 84 -1.68 6.05 0.74
C ASN A 84 -2.85 6.68 -0.03
N GLN A 85 -3.63 7.55 0.62
CA GLN A 85 -4.82 8.17 0.03
C GLN A 85 -4.58 9.01 -1.25
N PHE A 86 -3.33 9.29 -1.62
CA PHE A 86 -2.95 10.08 -2.78
C PHE A 86 -2.28 9.24 -3.88
N THR A 87 -2.22 7.92 -3.75
CA THR A 87 -1.48 7.06 -4.68
C THR A 87 -2.04 7.07 -6.11
N ASP A 88 -3.33 7.31 -6.29
CA ASP A 88 -3.97 7.41 -7.61
C ASP A 88 -4.03 8.84 -8.18
N TYR A 89 -3.33 9.80 -7.56
CA TYR A 89 -3.37 11.18 -8.05
C TYR A 89 -2.70 11.29 -9.42
N THR A 90 -3.42 11.88 -10.35
CA THR A 90 -2.87 12.28 -11.64
C THR A 90 -1.83 13.39 -11.46
N GLU A 91 -0.97 13.57 -12.46
CA GLU A 91 0.02 14.65 -12.44
C GLU A 91 -0.62 16.03 -12.25
N LYS A 92 -1.80 16.25 -12.84
CA LYS A 92 -2.57 17.49 -12.70
C LYS A 92 -3.03 17.70 -11.27
N GLU A 93 -3.57 16.67 -10.62
CA GLU A 93 -4.02 16.75 -9.23
C GLU A 93 -2.86 16.96 -8.28
N ARG A 94 -1.75 16.23 -8.46
CA ARG A 94 -0.51 16.41 -7.69
C ARG A 94 0.02 17.84 -7.81
N LYS A 95 0.00 18.43 -9.02
CA LYS A 95 0.35 19.84 -9.23
C LYS A 95 -0.63 20.81 -8.55
N GLY A 96 -1.87 20.39 -8.32
CA GLY A 96 -2.84 21.16 -7.54
C GLY A 96 -2.61 21.11 -6.02
N MET A 97 -1.78 20.20 -5.52
CA MET A 97 -1.53 20.02 -4.08
C MET A 97 -0.48 20.97 -3.49
N PHE A 98 0.13 21.83 -4.30
CA PHE A 98 1.09 22.81 -3.77
C PHE A 98 0.38 23.83 -2.88
N GLY A 99 0.45 23.61 -1.56
CA GLY A 99 0.22 24.64 -0.57
C GLY A 99 1.23 25.79 -0.71
N PHE A 100 0.98 26.90 -0.01
CA PHE A 100 1.67 28.19 -0.14
C PHE A 100 1.88 28.62 -1.60
N GLY A 101 0.92 29.35 -2.13
CA GLY A 101 0.96 29.89 -3.49
C GLY A 101 2.18 30.77 -3.71
N LEU A 102 3.26 30.16 -4.21
CA LEU A 102 4.26 30.87 -4.99
C LEU A 102 3.56 31.23 -6.30
N SER A 103 2.79 32.32 -6.28
CA SER A 103 2.46 33.05 -7.49
C SER A 103 3.76 33.20 -8.26
N LYS A 104 3.81 32.68 -9.49
CA LYS A 104 4.94 32.89 -10.39
C LYS A 104 5.30 34.38 -10.34
N GLN A 105 6.44 34.71 -9.75
CA GLN A 105 7.10 35.99 -10.01
C GLN A 105 7.67 35.95 -11.43
#